data_AF-A0A811UWX8-F1
#
_entry.id   AF-A0A811UWX8-F1
#
_cell.length_a   1.000
_cell.length_b   1.000
_cell.length_c   1.000
_cell.angle_alpha   90.00
_cell.angle_beta   90.00
_cell.angle_gamma   90.00
#
_symmetry.space_group_name_H-M   'P 1'
#
loop_
_entity.id
_entity.type
_entity.pdbx_description
1 polymer ?
#
loop_
_entity_poly.entity_id
_entity_poly.type
_entity_poly.pdbx_seq_one_letter_code
_entity_poly.pdbx_strand_id
1 'polypeptide(L)'
;MKNSDFNELIKALTQSIEQNNRKKVTVDKFSKVVPDNDGVSIPIRQSLNNFDENAEAYGLKQKHKYVIASNKMRRTAKLLLETVTVANYETLCDIFMEEFEKKLNSNEVHKLLRDRPKQYVE
;
A
#
# COMPACT_ATOMS: atom_id res chain seq x y z
N MET A 1 -4.10 -41.32 25.46
CA MET A 1 -3.13 -40.63 24.58
C MET A 1 -1.75 -41.18 24.90
N LYS A 2 -1.02 -41.68 23.90
CA LYS A 2 0.36 -42.17 24.13
C LYS A 2 1.27 -40.94 24.25
N ASN A 3 2.31 -41.00 25.07
CA ASN A 3 3.29 -39.91 25.23
C ASN A 3 3.92 -39.43 23.90
N SER A 4 3.86 -40.27 22.86
CA SER A 4 4.23 -39.94 21.47
C SER A 4 3.39 -38.82 20.85
N ASP A 5 2.05 -38.89 20.99
CA ASP A 5 1.12 -37.96 20.33
C ASP A 5 1.24 -36.55 20.92
N PHE A 6 1.52 -36.47 22.23
CA PHE A 6 1.72 -35.19 22.91
C PHE A 6 3.02 -34.50 22.47
N ASN A 7 4.11 -35.27 22.28
CA ASN A 7 5.38 -34.73 21.82
C ASN A 7 5.33 -34.25 20.36
N GLU A 8 4.58 -34.93 19.49
CA GLU A 8 4.34 -34.44 18.13
C GLU A 8 3.56 -33.13 18.12
N LEU A 9 2.58 -32.98 19.01
CA LEU A 9 1.76 -31.77 19.12
C LEU A 9 2.61 -30.56 19.56
N ILE A 10 3.51 -30.76 20.54
CA ILE A 10 4.45 -29.71 20.96
C ILE A 10 5.39 -29.35 19.81
N LYS A 11 5.94 -30.33 19.09
CA LYS A 11 6.84 -30.06 17.95
C LYS A 11 6.14 -29.26 16.84
N ALA A 12 4.88 -29.59 16.53
CA ALA A 12 4.08 -28.86 15.55
C ALA A 12 3.79 -27.41 16.00
N LEU A 13 3.47 -27.21 17.29
CA LEU A 13 3.29 -25.88 17.88
C LEU A 13 4.57 -25.04 17.79
N THR A 14 5.71 -25.59 18.18
CA THR A 14 7.01 -24.89 18.12
C THR A 14 7.36 -24.48 16.69
N GLN A 15 7.17 -25.38 15.71
CA GLN A 15 7.39 -25.07 14.29
C GLN A 15 6.46 -23.94 13.78
N SER A 16 5.19 -23.95 14.18
CA SER A 16 4.24 -22.89 13.84
C SER A 16 4.66 -21.53 14.42
N ILE A 17 5.10 -21.52 15.69
CA ILE A 17 5.59 -20.31 16.35
C ILE A 17 6.84 -19.77 15.66
N GLU A 18 7.81 -20.63 15.34
CA GLU A 18 9.02 -20.24 14.63
C GLU A 18 8.73 -19.67 13.23
N GLN A 19 7.82 -20.29 12.48
CA GLN A 19 7.41 -19.80 11.16
C GLN A 19 6.72 -18.43 11.24
N ASN A 20 5.88 -18.21 12.25
CA ASN A 20 5.22 -16.92 12.46
C ASN A 20 6.24 -15.83 12.85
N ASN A 21 7.18 -16.15 13.73
CA ASN A 21 8.26 -15.23 14.11
C ASN A 21 9.14 -14.85 12.92
N ARG A 22 9.53 -15.83 12.08
CA ARG A 22 10.29 -15.54 10.84
C ARG A 22 9.52 -14.60 9.91
N LYS A 23 8.22 -14.86 9.67
CA LYS A 23 7.37 -13.99 8.84
C LYS A 23 7.26 -12.56 9.39
N LYS A 24 7.16 -12.40 10.71
CA LYS A 24 7.12 -11.09 11.36
C LYS A 24 8.43 -10.31 11.12
N VAL A 25 9.57 -10.98 11.26
CA VAL A 25 10.89 -10.40 11.00
C VAL A 25 11.05 -9.96 9.53
N THR A 26 10.50 -10.72 8.56
CA THR A 26 10.54 -10.32 7.14
C THR A 26 9.70 -9.06 6.87
N VAL A 27 8.51 -8.96 7.47
CA VAL A 27 7.62 -7.79 7.33
C VAL A 27 8.25 -6.54 7.95
N ASP A 28 8.84 -6.64 9.15
CA ASP A 28 9.48 -5.51 9.82
C ASP A 28 10.71 -5.01 9.06
N LYS A 29 11.49 -5.93 8.45
CA LYS A 29 12.62 -5.57 7.59
C LYS A 29 12.15 -4.86 6.32
N PHE A 30 11.08 -5.34 5.69
CA PHE A 30 10.52 -4.73 4.49
C PHE A 30 10.05 -3.28 4.73
N SER A 31 9.37 -3.03 5.85
CA SER A 31 8.94 -1.67 6.21
C SER A 31 10.12 -0.69 6.36
N LYS A 32 11.35 -1.17 6.62
CA LYS A 32 12.54 -0.29 6.71
C LYS A 32 13.15 0.05 5.35
N VAL A 33 12.99 -0.80 4.34
CA VAL A 33 13.54 -0.59 3.00
C VAL A 33 12.60 0.18 2.08
N VAL A 34 11.29 0.14 2.35
CA VAL A 34 10.32 0.93 1.59
C VAL A 34 10.37 2.40 2.02
N PRO A 35 10.65 3.33 1.09
CA PRO A 35 10.61 4.76 1.38
C PRO A 35 9.17 5.22 1.60
N ASP A 36 9.01 6.32 2.33
CA ASP A 36 7.70 6.96 2.47
C ASP A 36 7.32 7.68 1.17
N ASN A 37 6.04 7.75 0.85
CA ASN A 37 5.54 8.32 -0.41
C ASN A 37 4.48 9.40 -0.14
N ASP A 38 4.64 10.57 -0.76
CA ASP A 38 3.69 11.68 -0.71
C ASP A 38 2.83 11.82 -1.97
N GLY A 39 3.07 10.96 -2.97
CA GLY A 39 2.40 10.93 -4.27
C GLY A 39 2.99 11.89 -5.30
N VAL A 40 3.97 12.73 -4.92
CA VAL A 40 4.46 13.84 -5.77
C VAL A 40 5.98 13.80 -5.95
N SER A 41 6.73 13.59 -4.86
CA SER A 41 8.20 13.63 -4.85
C SER A 41 8.82 12.51 -5.71
N ILE A 42 8.18 11.34 -5.71
CA ILE A 42 8.46 10.24 -6.64
C ILE A 42 7.14 9.98 -7.38
N PRO A 43 7.13 9.91 -8.73
CA PRO A 43 5.93 9.57 -9.48
C PRO A 43 5.25 8.32 -8.91
N ILE A 44 3.95 8.42 -8.63
CA ILE A 44 3.20 7.38 -7.91
C ILE A 44 3.37 6.00 -8.54
N ARG A 45 3.34 5.93 -9.89
CA ARG A 45 3.57 4.70 -10.66
C ARG A 45 4.93 4.09 -10.35
N GLN A 46 5.99 4.89 -10.35
CA GLN A 46 7.33 4.40 -10.08
C GLN A 46 7.46 3.93 -8.63
N SER A 47 6.87 4.65 -7.68
CA SER A 47 6.88 4.25 -6.27
C SER A 47 6.14 2.92 -6.04
N LEU A 48 4.96 2.72 -6.65
CA LEU A 48 4.20 1.49 -6.56
C LEU A 48 4.92 0.31 -7.23
N ASN A 49 5.53 0.52 -8.41
CA ASN A 49 6.32 -0.52 -9.07
C ASN A 49 7.51 -0.97 -8.21
N ASN A 50 8.28 -0.01 -7.67
CA ASN A 50 9.39 -0.32 -6.77
C ASN A 50 8.90 -1.07 -5.52
N PHE A 51 7.75 -0.68 -4.97
CA PHE A 51 7.16 -1.38 -3.83
C PHE A 51 6.84 -2.84 -4.18
N ASP A 52 6.22 -3.09 -5.34
CA ASP A 52 5.82 -4.43 -5.77
C ASP A 52 7.00 -5.35 -6.04
N GLU A 53 8.04 -4.87 -6.71
CA GLU A 53 9.29 -5.63 -6.94
C GLU A 53 9.93 -6.05 -5.61
N ASN A 54 10.01 -5.13 -4.64
CA ASN A 54 10.52 -5.48 -3.32
C ASN A 54 9.55 -6.43 -2.59
N ALA A 55 8.24 -6.24 -2.72
CA ALA A 55 7.26 -7.05 -2.02
C ALA A 55 7.27 -8.51 -2.49
N GLU A 56 7.51 -8.73 -3.79
CA GLU A 56 7.74 -10.05 -4.38
C GLU A 56 9.01 -10.70 -3.84
N ALA A 57 10.13 -9.97 -3.81
CA ALA A 57 11.40 -10.48 -3.27
C ALA A 57 11.30 -10.90 -1.78
N TYR A 58 10.42 -10.26 -1.01
CA TYR A 58 10.18 -10.57 0.40
C TYR A 58 8.99 -11.54 0.62
N GLY A 59 8.35 -12.01 -0.45
CA GLY A 59 7.24 -12.97 -0.40
C GLY A 59 6.02 -12.45 0.35
N LEU A 60 5.73 -11.15 0.24
CA LEU A 60 4.61 -10.52 0.95
C LEU A 60 3.26 -10.92 0.38
N LYS A 61 2.34 -11.26 1.28
CA LYS A 61 0.92 -11.51 0.95
C LYS A 61 0.17 -10.18 0.74
N GLN A 62 -0.94 -10.22 0.01
CA GLN A 62 -1.75 -9.03 -0.29
C GLN A 62 -2.15 -8.21 0.95
N LYS A 63 -2.54 -8.88 2.04
CA LYS A 63 -2.87 -8.18 3.29
C LYS A 63 -1.68 -7.39 3.86
N HIS A 64 -0.47 -7.95 3.77
CA HIS A 64 0.74 -7.26 4.22
C HIS A 64 1.11 -6.11 3.28
N LYS A 65 0.99 -6.31 1.96
CA LYS A 65 1.19 -5.26 0.97
C LYS A 65 0.31 -4.06 1.29
N TYR A 66 -0.99 -4.28 1.49
CA TYR A 66 -1.94 -3.23 1.85
C TYR A 66 -1.54 -2.47 3.10
N VAL A 67 -1.31 -3.16 4.22
CA VAL A 67 -0.97 -2.52 5.50
C VAL A 67 0.33 -1.71 5.42
N ILE A 68 1.35 -2.24 4.73
CA ILE A 68 2.63 -1.54 4.63
C ILE A 68 2.51 -0.36 3.68
N ALA A 69 1.89 -0.54 2.52
CA ALA A 69 1.68 0.53 1.55
C ALA A 69 0.88 1.69 2.16
N SER A 70 -0.24 1.40 2.84
CA SER A 70 -1.06 2.42 3.50
C SER A 70 -0.29 3.20 4.57
N ASN A 71 0.53 2.50 5.37
CA ASN A 71 1.34 3.13 6.43
C ASN A 71 2.50 3.97 5.88
N LYS A 72 2.94 3.70 4.65
CA LYS A 72 4.03 4.42 3.99
C LYS A 72 3.57 5.68 3.27
N MET A 73 2.27 5.87 3.11
CA MET A 73 1.70 7.10 2.57
C MET A 73 1.80 8.25 3.57
N ARG A 74 2.22 9.42 3.09
CA ARG A 74 2.34 10.66 3.87
C ARG A 74 1.72 11.83 3.14
N ARG A 75 1.49 12.94 3.86
CA ARG A 75 1.01 14.22 3.30
C ARG A 75 -0.24 14.01 2.43
N THR A 76 -0.22 14.49 1.19
CA THR A 76 -1.34 14.42 0.24
C THR A 76 -1.80 12.99 -0.01
N ALA A 77 -0.86 12.05 -0.19
CA ALA A 77 -1.20 10.64 -0.35
C ALA A 77 -1.95 10.05 0.86
N LYS A 78 -1.57 10.48 2.07
CA LYS A 78 -2.28 10.08 3.30
C LYS A 78 -3.67 10.73 3.38
N LEU A 79 -3.78 12.02 3.05
CA LEU A 79 -5.05 12.73 3.02
C LEU A 79 -6.04 12.09 2.05
N LEU A 80 -5.58 11.66 0.87
CA LEU A 80 -6.41 10.91 -0.07
C LEU A 80 -6.98 9.66 0.58
N LEU A 81 -6.14 8.85 1.24
CA LEU A 81 -6.60 7.64 1.93
C LEU A 81 -7.59 7.90 3.07
N GLU A 82 -7.62 9.10 3.64
CA GLU A 82 -8.60 9.50 4.64
C GLU A 82 -9.96 9.90 4.03
N THR A 83 -10.00 10.23 2.73
CA THR A 83 -11.24 10.63 2.03
C THR A 83 -11.89 9.50 1.23
N VAL A 84 -11.19 8.40 0.97
CA VAL A 84 -11.68 7.27 0.18
C VAL A 84 -11.73 5.98 0.99
N THR A 85 -12.66 5.09 0.64
CA THR A 85 -12.70 3.75 1.23
C THR A 85 -11.86 2.80 0.39
N VAL A 86 -10.81 2.22 1.00
CA VAL A 86 -9.91 1.28 0.33
C VAL A 86 -9.95 -0.07 1.05
N ALA A 87 -10.32 -1.13 0.34
CA ALA A 87 -10.49 -2.46 0.93
C ALA A 87 -9.24 -3.35 0.84
N ASN A 88 -8.43 -3.17 -0.19
CA ASN A 88 -7.26 -4.00 -0.48
C ASN A 88 -6.18 -3.22 -1.24
N TYR A 89 -5.03 -3.86 -1.46
CA TYR A 89 -3.88 -3.24 -2.12
C TYR A 89 -4.14 -2.88 -3.59
N GLU A 90 -4.92 -3.66 -4.33
CA GLU A 90 -5.22 -3.38 -5.74
C GLU A 90 -6.06 -2.10 -5.86
N THR A 91 -7.14 -2.00 -5.07
CA THR A 91 -7.98 -0.79 -5.02
C THR A 91 -7.18 0.44 -4.56
N LEU A 92 -6.20 0.26 -3.67
CA LEU A 92 -5.28 1.32 -3.26
C LEU A 92 -4.50 1.84 -4.48
N CYS A 93 -3.86 0.94 -5.22
CA CYS A 93 -3.09 1.30 -6.41
C CYS A 93 -3.97 2.03 -7.44
N ASP A 94 -5.16 1.51 -7.74
CA ASP A 94 -6.06 2.13 -8.73
C ASP A 94 -6.42 3.57 -8.37
N ILE A 95 -6.80 3.83 -7.11
CA ILE A 95 -7.12 5.18 -6.64
C ILE A 95 -5.92 6.11 -6.72
N PHE A 96 -4.74 5.63 -6.35
CA PHE A 96 -3.51 6.42 -6.42
C PHE A 96 -3.14 6.79 -7.86
N MET A 97 -3.31 5.86 -8.79
CA MET A 97 -3.05 6.08 -10.21
C MET A 97 -4.08 7.04 -10.81
N GLU A 98 -5.36 6.92 -10.42
CA GLU A 98 -6.41 7.84 -10.84
C GLU A 98 -6.18 9.27 -10.33
N GLU A 99 -5.77 9.44 -9.07
CA GLU A 99 -5.62 10.79 -8.50
C GLU A 99 -4.32 11.48 -8.93
N PHE A 100 -3.18 10.78 -8.85
CA PHE A 100 -1.87 11.41 -9.03
C PHE A 100 -1.32 11.30 -10.45
N GLU A 101 -1.83 10.38 -11.26
CA GLU A 101 -1.35 10.20 -12.64
C GLU A 101 -2.29 10.79 -13.70
N LYS A 102 -3.49 11.22 -13.30
CA LYS A 102 -4.43 11.86 -14.21
C LYS A 102 -3.88 13.18 -14.74
N LYS A 103 -3.44 13.13 -16.00
CA LYS A 103 -3.05 14.32 -16.76
C LYS A 103 -4.25 14.80 -17.55
N LEU A 104 -4.75 15.98 -17.21
CA LEU A 104 -5.78 16.64 -18.00
C LEU A 104 -5.19 17.05 -19.35
N ASN A 105 -5.81 16.61 -20.43
CA ASN A 105 -5.46 17.08 -21.77
C ASN A 105 -6.01 18.49 -22.02
N SER A 106 -5.49 19.18 -23.05
CA SER A 106 -5.88 20.57 -23.36
C SER A 106 -7.39 20.73 -23.51
N ASN A 107 -8.08 19.78 -24.15
CA ASN A 107 -9.53 19.84 -24.32
C ASN A 107 -10.28 19.75 -22.97
N GLU A 108 -9.83 18.87 -22.07
CA GLU A 108 -10.40 18.75 -20.71
C GLU A 108 -10.18 20.01 -19.89
N VAL A 109 -9.00 20.63 -19.99
CA VAL A 109 -8.72 21.93 -19.34
C VAL A 109 -9.66 23.01 -19.87
N HIS A 110 -9.84 23.10 -21.20
CA HIS A 110 -10.75 24.09 -21.79
C HIS A 110 -12.21 23.86 -21.39
N LYS A 111 -12.63 22.60 -21.23
CA LYS A 111 -13.96 22.26 -20.72
C LYS A 111 -14.12 22.70 -19.26
N LEU A 112 -13.16 22.38 -18.40
CA LEU A 112 -13.17 22.79 -16.99
C LEU A 112 -13.20 24.31 -16.82
N LEU A 113 -12.44 25.05 -17.65
CA LEU A 113 -12.43 26.51 -17.62
C LEU A 113 -13.74 27.13 -18.11
N ARG A 114 -14.38 26.52 -19.11
CA ARG A 114 -15.68 26.96 -19.65
C ARG A 114 -16.79 26.77 -18.61
N ASP A 115 -16.78 25.63 -17.93
CA ASP A 115 -17.84 25.22 -17.01
C ASP A 115 -17.62 25.81 -15.60
N ARG A 116 -16.49 26.49 -15.35
CA ARG A 116 -16.17 27.09 -14.05
C ARG A 116 -17.13 28.26 -13.75
N PRO A 117 -17.90 28.21 -12.65
CA PRO A 117 -18.75 29.33 -12.26
C PRO A 117 -17.88 30.55 -11.91
N LYS A 118 -18.24 31.73 -12.43
CA LYS A 118 -17.59 32.98 -12.07
C LYS A 118 -17.83 33.26 -10.58
N GLN A 119 -16.77 33.23 -9.78
CA GLN A 119 -16.82 33.77 -8.43
C GLN A 119 -16.71 35.29 -8.51
N TYR A 120 -17.77 35.97 -8.07
CA TYR A 120 -17.67 37.37 -7.71
C TYR A 120 -16.96 37.45 -6.36
N VAL A 121 -15.88 38.23 -6.30
CA VAL A 121 -15.23 38.58 -5.04
C VAL A 121 -15.96 39.83 -4.54
N GLU A 122 -16.66 39.71 -3.42
CA GLU A 122 -17.21 40.85 -2.66
C GLU A 122 -16.11 41.58 -1.88
#